data_AF-A0A4Q2SLK8-F1
#
_entry.id   AF-A0A4Q2SLK8-F1
#
_cell.length_a   1.000
_cell.length_b   1.000
_cell.length_c   1.000
_cell.angle_alpha   90.00
_cell.angle_beta   90.00
_cell.angle_gamma   90.00
#
_symmetry.space_group_name_H-M   'P 1'
#
loop_
_entity.id
_entity.type
_entity.pdbx_description
1 polymer ?
#
loop_
_entity_poly.entity_id
_entity_poly.type
_entity_poly.pdbx_seq_one_letter_code
_entity_poly.pdbx_strand_id
1 'polypeptide(L)'
;MRRWVVVVMAIAAVLVAAPAGAGPGVTTEREAALGRLSIPAIRVDAGIIPVGVTKAGHLAIGRSVRDVYRWKHGVLPGQRGSAVLAGHTWSKGPGVFDRLGRLNPGNVVVVGKNRFRVTRVRKVTGMTRKAVAGLFSDRGKPRLVLITCGDRNDLTGVYRTRIIVNAKLVPSR
;
A
#
# COMPACT_ATOMS: atom_id res chain seq x y z
N MET A 1 -22.97 -36.74 -48.86
CA MET A 1 -23.49 -35.70 -47.94
C MET A 1 -23.29 -36.18 -46.51
N ARG A 2 -22.40 -35.54 -45.72
CA ARG A 2 -22.21 -35.84 -44.29
C ARG A 2 -22.10 -34.51 -43.55
N ARG A 3 -23.15 -34.16 -42.81
CA ARG A 3 -23.23 -32.96 -41.97
C ARG A 3 -22.59 -33.27 -40.62
N TRP A 4 -21.66 -32.41 -40.18
CA TRP A 4 -21.12 -32.40 -38.83
C TRP A 4 -22.15 -31.78 -37.88
N VAL A 5 -22.45 -32.45 -36.78
CA VAL A 5 -23.24 -31.90 -35.67
C VAL A 5 -22.25 -31.27 -34.68
N VAL A 6 -22.34 -29.95 -34.51
CA VAL A 6 -21.70 -29.23 -33.41
C VAL A 6 -22.69 -29.21 -32.26
N VAL A 7 -22.35 -29.88 -31.15
CA VAL A 7 -23.09 -29.78 -29.89
C VAL A 7 -22.55 -28.56 -29.13
N VAL A 8 -23.35 -27.49 -29.08
CA VAL A 8 -23.14 -26.36 -28.17
C VAL A 8 -23.75 -26.74 -26.83
N MET A 9 -22.91 -27.05 -25.84
CA MET A 9 -23.35 -27.16 -24.44
C MET A 9 -23.49 -25.75 -23.86
N ALA A 10 -24.73 -25.35 -23.60
CA ALA A 10 -25.06 -24.13 -22.86
C ALA A 10 -24.64 -24.28 -21.39
N ILE A 11 -23.83 -23.36 -20.88
CA ILE A 11 -23.60 -23.21 -19.43
C ILE A 11 -24.64 -22.23 -18.91
N ALA A 12 -25.55 -22.72 -18.07
CA ALA A 12 -26.53 -21.92 -17.36
C ALA A 12 -25.83 -20.94 -16.39
N ALA A 13 -26.16 -19.65 -16.51
CA ALA A 13 -25.73 -18.63 -15.56
C ALA A 13 -26.54 -18.75 -14.27
N VAL A 14 -25.88 -19.09 -13.16
CA VAL A 14 -26.45 -18.91 -11.82
C VAL A 14 -26.31 -17.45 -11.44
N LEU A 15 -27.43 -16.71 -11.41
CA LEU A 15 -27.48 -15.40 -10.76
C LEU A 15 -27.44 -15.60 -9.24
N VAL A 16 -26.32 -15.22 -8.62
CA VAL A 16 -26.26 -14.98 -7.18
C VAL A 16 -26.69 -13.53 -6.95
N ALA A 17 -27.86 -13.32 -6.34
CA ALA A 17 -28.28 -12.02 -5.86
C ALA A 17 -27.35 -11.57 -4.71
N ALA A 18 -26.71 -10.41 -4.88
CA ALA A 18 -25.97 -9.77 -3.81
C ALA A 18 -26.95 -9.17 -2.76
N PRO A 19 -26.64 -9.20 -1.45
CA PRO A 19 -27.46 -8.50 -0.49
C PRO A 19 -27.34 -6.99 -0.72
N ALA A 20 -28.48 -6.34 -0.95
CA ALA A 20 -28.59 -4.89 -0.96
C ALA A 20 -28.47 -4.38 0.48
N GLY A 21 -27.35 -3.72 0.80
CA GLY A 21 -27.14 -3.20 2.15
C GLY A 21 -25.76 -2.63 2.44
N ALA A 22 -25.21 -1.78 1.58
CA ALA A 22 -24.15 -0.86 1.95
C ALA A 22 -24.28 0.41 1.08
N GLY A 23 -24.89 1.46 1.65
CA GLY A 23 -25.05 2.73 0.95
C GLY A 23 -23.71 3.38 0.59
N PRO A 24 -23.67 4.27 -0.41
CA PRO A 24 -22.45 4.93 -0.88
C PRO A 24 -21.72 5.80 0.16
N GLY A 25 -22.35 6.11 1.31
CA GLY A 25 -21.79 6.98 2.36
C GLY A 25 -20.70 6.36 3.24
N VAL A 26 -20.70 5.04 3.44
CA VAL A 26 -19.79 4.39 4.42
C VAL A 26 -18.35 4.31 3.90
N THR A 27 -18.17 4.30 2.59
CA THR A 27 -16.86 4.23 1.93
C THR A 27 -16.13 5.58 1.94
N THR A 28 -16.85 6.67 1.67
CA THR A 28 -16.30 8.04 1.60
C THR A 28 -15.88 8.55 2.97
N GLU A 29 -16.65 8.29 4.01
CA GLU A 29 -16.31 8.69 5.39
C GLU A 29 -15.10 7.92 5.93
N ARG A 30 -14.99 6.63 5.59
CA ARG A 30 -13.85 5.77 5.97
C ARG A 30 -12.57 6.05 5.17
N GLU A 31 -12.69 6.50 3.93
CA GLU A 31 -11.56 7.02 3.14
C GLU A 31 -11.10 8.39 3.63
N ALA A 32 -12.04 9.29 3.98
CA ALA A 32 -11.73 10.59 4.59
C ALA A 32 -11.07 10.43 5.99
N ALA A 33 -11.47 9.42 6.77
CA ALA A 33 -10.93 9.12 8.10
C ALA A 33 -9.48 8.61 8.12
N LEU A 34 -8.87 8.30 6.97
CA LEU A 34 -7.43 8.00 6.93
C LEU A 34 -6.59 9.24 7.20
N GLY A 35 -7.10 10.43 6.86
CA GLY A 35 -6.63 11.77 7.23
C GLY A 35 -5.15 12.06 6.94
N ARG A 36 -4.27 11.43 7.71
CA ARG A 36 -2.83 11.65 7.74
C ARG A 36 -2.05 10.41 8.20
N LEU A 37 -0.81 10.34 7.76
CA LEU A 37 0.25 9.49 8.29
C LEU A 37 1.14 10.31 9.21
N SER A 38 1.36 9.83 10.44
CA SER A 38 2.33 10.42 11.37
C SER A 38 3.36 9.38 11.83
N ILE A 39 4.64 9.76 11.78
CA ILE A 39 5.77 8.95 12.29
C ILE A 39 6.72 9.86 13.07
N PRO A 40 6.50 10.04 14.38
CA PRO A 40 7.24 11.02 15.19
C PRO A 40 8.76 10.81 15.17
N ALA A 41 9.21 9.55 15.22
CA ALA A 41 10.64 9.19 15.27
C ALA A 41 11.45 9.72 14.07
N ILE A 42 10.80 9.99 12.94
CA ILE A 42 11.42 10.52 11.72
C ILE A 42 10.76 11.81 11.24
N ARG A 43 9.97 12.46 12.11
CA ARG A 43 9.21 13.70 11.89
C ARG A 43 8.44 13.69 10.57
N VAL A 44 7.71 12.61 10.32
CA VAL A 44 6.77 12.52 9.19
C VAL A 44 5.39 12.93 9.65
N ASP A 45 4.78 13.79 8.87
CA ASP A 45 3.38 14.21 8.96
C ASP A 45 2.91 14.51 7.54
N ALA A 46 2.08 13.61 6.99
CA ALA A 46 1.84 13.54 5.56
C ALA A 46 0.38 13.20 5.22
N GLY A 47 -0.12 13.78 4.12
CA GLY A 47 -1.39 13.36 3.53
C GLY A 47 -1.29 11.97 2.91
N ILE A 48 -2.42 11.28 2.82
CA ILE A 48 -2.52 9.96 2.18
C ILE A 48 -3.40 10.09 0.94
N ILE A 49 -2.80 9.91 -0.23
CA ILE A 49 -3.47 10.06 -1.52
C ILE A 49 -3.82 8.67 -2.08
N PRO A 50 -5.10 8.35 -2.32
CA PRO A 50 -5.48 7.15 -3.05
C PRO A 50 -5.15 7.30 -4.53
N VAL A 51 -4.50 6.30 -5.10
CA VAL A 51 -4.12 6.28 -6.52
C VAL A 51 -4.45 4.94 -7.18
N GLY A 52 -4.59 4.98 -8.50
CA GLY A 52 -4.73 3.80 -9.34
C GLY A 52 -3.38 3.14 -9.64
N VAL A 53 -3.37 2.33 -10.69
CA VAL A 53 -2.17 1.76 -11.28
C VAL A 53 -2.00 2.30 -12.71
N THR A 54 -0.75 2.46 -13.13
CA THR A 54 -0.38 2.76 -14.51
C THR A 54 -0.63 1.56 -15.43
N LYS A 55 -0.59 1.75 -16.76
CA LYS A 55 -0.69 0.65 -17.74
C LYS A 55 0.39 -0.43 -17.54
N ALA A 56 1.55 -0.05 -17.01
CA ALA A 56 2.64 -0.96 -16.67
C ALA A 56 2.43 -1.72 -15.33
N GLY A 57 1.30 -1.52 -14.65
CA GLY A 57 0.98 -2.18 -13.38
C GLY A 57 1.65 -1.57 -12.15
N HIS A 58 2.37 -0.45 -12.29
CA HIS A 58 2.94 0.27 -11.15
C HIS A 58 1.92 1.20 -10.49
N LEU A 59 2.06 1.43 -9.19
CA LEU A 59 1.27 2.43 -8.47
C LEU A 59 1.44 3.81 -9.15
N ALA A 60 0.33 4.49 -9.43
CA ALA A 60 0.33 5.79 -10.11
C ALA A 60 0.71 6.93 -9.13
N ILE A 61 1.97 6.92 -8.69
CA ILE A 61 2.53 7.86 -7.72
C ILE A 61 2.61 9.27 -8.33
N GLY A 62 2.08 10.27 -7.60
CA GLY A 62 2.09 11.68 -8.00
C GLY A 62 3.44 12.39 -7.78
N ARG A 63 3.48 13.69 -8.08
CA ARG A 63 4.69 14.53 -7.96
C ARG A 63 4.96 15.07 -6.55
N SER A 64 3.98 15.05 -5.66
CA SER A 64 4.16 15.58 -4.30
C SER A 64 5.18 14.74 -3.55
N VAL A 65 6.27 15.37 -3.11
CA VAL A 65 7.30 14.73 -2.29
C VAL A 65 6.91 14.64 -0.81
N ARG A 66 5.80 15.29 -0.41
CA ARG A 66 5.36 15.40 0.98
C ARG A 66 4.26 14.40 1.36
N ASP A 67 3.57 13.87 0.37
CA ASP A 67 2.45 12.94 0.58
C ASP A 67 2.88 11.49 0.37
N VAL A 68 2.10 10.58 0.95
CA VAL A 68 2.19 9.15 0.66
C VAL A 68 1.02 8.70 -0.19
N TYR A 69 1.23 7.61 -0.91
CA TYR A 69 0.32 7.07 -1.90
C TYR A 69 -0.12 5.67 -1.49
N ARG A 70 -1.42 5.42 -1.56
CA ARG A 70 -2.00 4.08 -1.37
C ARG A 70 -2.73 3.64 -2.61
N TRP A 71 -2.79 2.34 -2.86
CA TRP A 71 -3.68 1.84 -3.90
C TRP A 71 -5.14 2.02 -3.45
N LYS A 72 -5.97 2.63 -4.30
CA LYS A 72 -7.36 2.95 -3.97
C LYS A 72 -8.21 1.72 -3.62
N HIS A 73 -7.94 0.58 -4.26
CA HIS A 73 -8.61 -0.71 -3.99
C HIS A 73 -7.81 -1.62 -3.04
N GLY A 74 -6.74 -1.11 -2.42
CA GLY A 74 -5.96 -1.85 -1.44
C GLY A 74 -6.62 -1.91 -0.07
N VAL A 75 -6.10 -2.80 0.78
CA VAL A 75 -6.52 -2.91 2.19
C VAL A 75 -6.33 -1.58 2.91
N LEU A 76 -7.35 -1.12 3.64
CA LEU A 76 -7.24 0.09 4.44
C LEU A 76 -6.47 -0.17 5.75
N PRO A 77 -5.67 0.78 6.24
CA PRO A 77 -5.04 0.71 7.55
C PRO A 77 -6.01 0.29 8.66
N GLY A 78 -5.64 -0.75 9.41
CA GLY A 78 -6.44 -1.33 10.50
C GLY A 78 -7.31 -2.51 10.08
N GLN A 79 -7.55 -2.71 8.78
CA GLN A 79 -8.28 -3.88 8.28
C GLN A 79 -7.39 -5.13 8.22
N ARG A 80 -8.02 -6.30 8.11
CA ARG A 80 -7.34 -7.58 7.90
C ARG A 80 -6.51 -7.52 6.62
N GLY A 81 -5.30 -8.07 6.68
CA GLY A 81 -4.34 -7.95 5.59
C GLY A 81 -3.42 -6.73 5.72
N SER A 82 -2.99 -6.21 4.57
CA SER A 82 -1.78 -5.40 4.44
C SER A 82 -2.08 -4.08 3.78
N ALA A 83 -2.13 -3.02 4.58
CA ALA A 83 -2.19 -1.67 4.07
C ALA A 83 -0.79 -1.24 3.62
N VAL A 84 -0.65 -0.86 2.35
CA VAL A 84 0.64 -0.46 1.78
C VAL A 84 0.64 1.03 1.44
N LEU A 85 1.60 1.77 1.99
CA LEU A 85 1.82 3.19 1.72
C LEU A 85 3.19 3.39 1.08
N ALA A 86 3.22 4.00 -0.11
CA ALA A 86 4.43 4.34 -0.82
C ALA A 86 4.72 5.84 -0.69
N GLY A 87 5.99 6.21 -0.51
CA GLY A 87 6.40 7.61 -0.43
C GLY A 87 7.73 7.84 -1.12
N HIS A 88 7.94 9.05 -1.61
CA HIS A 88 9.19 9.43 -2.28
C HIS A 88 10.34 9.54 -1.29
N THR A 89 11.54 9.26 -1.81
CA THR A 89 12.77 9.85 -1.28
C THR A 89 13.28 10.84 -2.31
N TRP A 90 13.87 11.95 -1.89
CA TRP A 90 14.33 12.98 -2.80
C TRP A 90 15.72 13.49 -2.36
N SER A 91 16.68 13.46 -3.29
CA SER A 91 18.07 13.78 -2.96
C SER A 91 18.33 15.26 -2.64
N LYS A 92 17.38 16.17 -2.96
CA LYS A 92 17.53 17.63 -2.78
C LYS A 92 16.59 18.27 -1.75
N GLY A 93 15.93 17.52 -0.87
CA GLY A 93 14.91 18.07 0.04
C GLY A 93 13.82 17.05 0.39
N PRO A 94 12.85 17.37 1.27
CA PRO A 94 12.29 16.42 2.22
C PRO A 94 11.27 15.49 1.57
N GLY A 95 11.75 14.47 0.85
CA GLY A 95 10.95 13.31 0.52
C GLY A 95 10.38 12.77 1.82
N VAL A 96 9.06 12.54 1.82
CA VAL A 96 8.31 12.08 3.00
C VAL A 96 8.96 10.88 3.67
N PHE A 97 9.64 10.03 2.89
CA PHE A 97 10.32 8.83 3.37
C PHE A 97 11.85 8.86 3.28
N ASP A 98 12.49 10.03 3.17
CA ASP A 98 13.96 10.16 3.19
C ASP A 98 14.61 9.49 4.41
N ARG A 99 13.93 9.55 5.55
CA ARG A 99 14.41 8.98 6.82
C ARG A 99 13.77 7.64 7.15
N LEU A 100 13.03 7.01 6.23
CA LEU A 100 12.28 5.78 6.54
C LEU A 100 13.20 4.65 7.03
N GLY A 101 14.41 4.56 6.48
CA GLY A 101 15.41 3.57 6.89
C GLY A 101 15.97 3.76 8.31
N ARG A 102 15.70 4.90 8.96
CA ARG A 102 16.14 5.19 10.34
C ARG A 102 15.16 4.68 11.40
N LEU A 103 14.03 4.11 11.00
CA LEU A 103 13.08 3.52 11.93
C LEU A 103 13.65 2.25 12.56
N ASN A 104 13.27 2.03 13.82
CA ASN A 104 13.60 0.83 14.58
C ASN A 104 12.33 0.10 15.02
N PRO A 105 12.39 -1.22 15.24
CA PRO A 105 11.32 -1.95 15.91
C PRO A 105 10.86 -1.23 17.19
N GLY A 106 9.54 -1.17 17.40
CA GLY A 106 8.91 -0.47 18.50
C GLY A 106 8.52 0.98 18.21
N ASN A 107 9.11 1.64 17.20
CA ASN A 107 8.70 2.98 16.78
C ASN A 107 7.21 3.02 16.40
N VAL A 108 6.55 4.12 16.73
CA VAL A 108 5.11 4.31 16.52
C VAL A 108 4.86 4.88 15.12
N VAL A 109 3.85 4.33 14.46
CA VAL A 109 3.28 4.86 13.22
C VAL A 109 1.78 5.04 13.44
N VAL A 110 1.23 6.20 13.12
CA VAL A 110 -0.21 6.49 13.23
C VAL A 110 -0.77 6.77 11.85
N VAL A 111 -1.91 6.14 11.54
CA VAL A 111 -2.64 6.37 10.29
C VAL A 111 -4.11 6.59 10.61
N GLY A 112 -4.58 7.83 10.48
CA GLY A 112 -5.89 8.23 10.99
C GLY A 112 -6.01 7.89 12.48
N LYS A 113 -7.04 7.11 12.84
CA LYS A 113 -7.27 6.63 14.22
C LYS A 113 -6.47 5.38 14.59
N ASN A 114 -5.79 4.75 13.63
CA ASN A 114 -5.09 3.48 13.85
C ASN A 114 -3.65 3.72 14.32
N ARG A 115 -3.24 3.03 15.38
CA ARG A 115 -1.86 3.05 15.90
C ARG A 115 -1.15 1.75 15.57
N PHE A 116 0.08 1.84 15.07
CA PHE A 116 0.93 0.71 14.73
C PHE A 116 2.28 0.80 15.45
N ARG A 117 2.95 -0.35 15.59
CA ARG A 117 4.35 -0.44 16.01
C ARG A 117 5.18 -1.13 14.96
N VAL A 118 6.29 -0.50 14.58
CA VAL A 118 7.28 -1.08 13.67
C VAL A 118 7.74 -2.42 14.24
N THR A 119 7.78 -3.44 13.38
CA THR A 119 8.27 -4.77 13.73
C THR A 119 9.56 -5.09 12.99
N ARG A 120 9.75 -4.56 11.78
CA ARG A 120 10.93 -4.85 10.97
C ARG A 120 11.18 -3.75 9.94
N VAL A 121 12.45 -3.39 9.76
CA VAL A 121 12.95 -2.58 8.63
C VAL A 121 13.85 -3.44 7.78
N ARG A 122 13.68 -3.38 6.45
CA ARG A 122 14.46 -4.15 5.48
C ARG A 122 14.91 -3.24 4.36
N LYS A 123 16.17 -3.39 3.95
CA LYS A 123 16.65 -2.90 2.66
C LYS A 123 16.71 -4.08 1.70
N VAL A 124 16.13 -3.94 0.52
CA VAL A 124 16.16 -4.96 -0.53
C VAL A 124 16.75 -4.39 -1.80
N THR A 125 17.67 -5.13 -2.42
CA THR A 125 18.28 -4.77 -3.71
C THR A 125 17.51 -5.45 -4.83
N GLY A 126 17.10 -4.66 -5.83
CA GLY A 126 16.21 -5.12 -6.89
C GLY A 126 14.76 -5.34 -6.41
N MET A 127 13.79 -4.94 -7.23
CA MET A 127 12.37 -5.29 -7.02
C MET A 127 12.04 -6.54 -7.82
N THR A 128 12.53 -7.69 -7.37
CA THR A 128 12.08 -8.99 -7.91
C THR A 128 10.66 -9.29 -7.42
N ARG A 129 9.91 -10.13 -8.14
CA ARG A 129 8.59 -10.60 -7.67
C ARG A 129 8.66 -11.20 -6.27
N LYS A 130 9.76 -11.90 -5.95
CA LYS A 130 10.02 -12.47 -4.62
C LYS A 130 10.24 -11.40 -3.54
N ALA A 131 10.87 -10.28 -3.87
CA ALA A 131 11.11 -9.17 -2.93
C ALA A 131 9.81 -8.45 -2.54
N VAL A 132 8.83 -8.38 -3.45
CA VAL A 132 7.51 -7.80 -3.19
C VAL A 132 6.45 -8.86 -2.79
N ALA A 133 6.77 -10.15 -2.93
CA ALA A 133 5.90 -11.24 -2.53
C ALA A 133 5.56 -11.12 -1.04
N GLY A 134 4.27 -11.17 -0.74
CA GLY A 134 3.79 -11.03 0.62
C GLY A 134 3.93 -9.62 1.19
N LEU A 135 4.14 -8.56 0.41
CA LEU A 135 3.86 -7.18 0.86
C LEU A 135 2.37 -6.85 0.76
N PHE A 136 1.72 -7.39 -0.26
CA PHE A 136 0.29 -7.29 -0.50
C PHE A 136 -0.37 -8.58 -0.05
N SER A 137 -1.32 -8.49 0.86
CA SER A 137 -2.17 -9.62 1.27
C SER A 137 -3.47 -9.05 1.82
N ASP A 138 -4.57 -9.66 1.42
CA ASP A 138 -5.93 -9.43 1.88
C ASP A 138 -6.30 -10.32 3.09
N ARG A 139 -5.38 -11.20 3.51
CA ARG A 139 -5.58 -12.17 4.59
C ARG A 139 -4.63 -11.92 5.76
N GLY A 140 -4.93 -12.56 6.88
CA GLY A 140 -4.11 -12.51 8.09
C GLY A 140 -4.39 -11.30 8.99
N LYS A 141 -3.50 -11.09 9.97
CA LYS A 141 -3.61 -10.01 10.95
C LYS A 141 -3.37 -8.63 10.29
N PRO A 142 -4.03 -7.56 10.77
CA PRO A 142 -3.78 -6.21 10.28
C PRO A 142 -2.30 -5.81 10.39
N ARG A 143 -1.72 -5.43 9.26
CA ARG A 143 -0.35 -4.92 9.17
C ARG A 143 -0.28 -3.70 8.25
N LEU A 144 0.68 -2.84 8.56
CA LEU A 144 1.05 -1.69 7.75
C LEU A 144 2.41 -1.93 7.13
N VAL A 145 2.53 -1.65 5.84
CA VAL A 145 3.76 -1.72 5.06
C VAL A 145 4.05 -0.32 4.52
N LEU A 146 5.20 0.25 4.88
CA LEU A 146 5.70 1.50 4.31
C LEU A 146 6.84 1.17 3.35
N ILE A 147 6.86 1.79 2.18
CA ILE A 147 7.87 1.52 1.16
C ILE A 147 8.39 2.82 0.53
N THR A 148 9.70 2.89 0.32
CA THR A 148 10.35 3.95 -0.46
C THR A 148 11.53 3.44 -1.28
N CYS A 149 12.00 4.28 -2.20
CA CYS A 149 13.25 4.12 -2.92
C CYS A 149 14.44 4.42 -2.01
N GLY A 150 15.58 3.76 -2.24
CA GLY A 150 16.82 3.98 -1.50
C GLY A 150 18.04 3.84 -2.41
N ASP A 151 19.20 4.25 -1.88
CA ASP A 151 20.51 4.19 -2.54
C ASP A 151 20.48 4.76 -3.96
N ARG A 152 20.15 6.05 -4.07
CA ARG A 152 20.21 6.79 -5.33
C ARG A 152 21.66 6.83 -5.81
N ASN A 153 21.87 6.52 -7.07
CA ASN A 153 23.09 6.86 -7.77
C ASN A 153 23.00 8.33 -8.21
N ASP A 154 23.89 9.20 -7.73
CA ASP A 154 23.84 10.61 -8.08
C ASP A 154 24.24 10.89 -9.54
N LEU A 155 25.06 10.02 -10.14
CA LEU A 155 25.48 10.12 -11.54
C LEU A 155 24.36 9.70 -12.50
N THR A 156 23.61 8.64 -12.17
CA THR A 156 22.58 8.09 -13.08
C THR A 156 21.14 8.39 -12.66
N GLY A 157 20.93 8.92 -11.46
CA GLY A 157 19.60 9.14 -10.87
C GLY A 157 18.86 7.86 -10.46
N VAL A 158 19.46 6.68 -10.66
CA VAL A 158 18.80 5.38 -10.43
C VAL A 158 18.81 5.00 -8.95
N TYR A 159 17.67 4.57 -8.43
CA TYR A 159 17.55 4.00 -7.08
C TYR A 159 17.75 2.49 -7.09
N ARG A 160 18.82 2.02 -6.43
CA ARG A 160 19.21 0.61 -6.45
C ARG A 160 18.43 -0.26 -5.46
N THR A 161 17.87 0.34 -4.42
CA THR A 161 17.21 -0.42 -3.34
C THR A 161 15.82 0.09 -3.03
N ARG A 162 15.08 -0.74 -2.27
CA ARG A 162 13.85 -0.34 -1.58
C ARG A 162 14.02 -0.52 -0.09
N ILE A 163 13.51 0.45 0.65
CA ILE A 163 13.36 0.36 2.10
C ILE A 163 11.92 -0.04 2.37
N ILE A 164 11.73 -1.13 3.11
CA ILE A 164 10.44 -1.69 3.47
C ILE A 164 10.34 -1.77 4.98
N VAL A 165 9.33 -1.12 5.54
CA VAL A 165 9.03 -1.14 6.97
C VAL A 165 7.71 -1.88 7.18
N ASN A 166 7.74 -2.90 8.02
CA ASN A 166 6.54 -3.58 8.48
C ASN A 166 6.18 -3.09 9.88
N ALA A 167 4.89 -2.90 10.13
CA ALA A 167 4.37 -2.53 11.43
C ALA A 167 3.07 -3.32 11.71
N LYS A 168 2.87 -3.70 12.98
CA LYS A 168 1.67 -4.40 13.45
C LYS A 168 0.71 -3.41 14.11
N LEU A 169 -0.59 -3.64 13.92
CA LEU A 169 -1.62 -2.85 14.61
C LEU A 169 -1.48 -3.01 16.13
N VAL A 170 -1.60 -1.91 16.85
CA VAL A 170 -1.73 -1.89 18.31
C VAL A 170 -3.23 -1.85 18.61
N PRO A 171 -3.79 -2.86 19.29
CA PRO A 171 -5.18 -2.82 19.71
C PRO A 171 -5.46 -1.58 20.55
N SER A 172 -6.56 -0.89 20.27
CA SER A 172 -7.14 0.06 21.22
C SER A 172 -7.56 -0.71 22.48
N ARG A 173 -7.22 -0.15 23.65
CA ARG A 173 -7.73 -0.65 24.93
C ARG A 173 -9.20 -0.30 25.08
#